data_AF-A0A1S3I1U9-F1
#
_entry.id   AF-A0A1S3I1U9-F1
#
_cell.length_a   1.000
_cell.length_b   1.000
_cell.length_c   1.000
_cell.angle_alpha   90.00
_cell.angle_beta   90.00
_cell.angle_gamma   90.00
#
_symmetry.space_group_name_H-M   'P 1'
#
loop_
_entity.id
_entity.type
_entity.pdbx_description
1 polymer ?
#
loop_
_entity_poly.entity_id
_entity_poly.type
_entity_poly.pdbx_seq_one_letter_code
_entity_poly.pdbx_strand_id
1 'polypeptide(L)'
;MAVRDGYGDGLKRGLKWTFDQQKPHDAENHPMTEHIITFVRGWAGNAEASEEVVKCAIKRYFITKKQEDGLKKQNQLEVQRQKRVKYERKKEKAKRRMKALQILSAQGWQSEVRRAQIRSAIEIKYTSSDEECDDGFITHPPSWQSDKFAQVKRALDRCFVDNCSHKSRRLLQNRKIGAVHVKSAPNCPEDVSWIVKKD
;
A
#
# COMPACT_ATOMS: atom_id res chain seq x y z
N MET A 1 -14.05 -5.54 -6.94
CA MET A 1 -14.05 -5.69 -8.41
C MET A 1 -15.48 -5.58 -8.94
N ALA A 2 -16.42 -6.41 -8.47
CA ALA A 2 -17.82 -6.38 -8.89
C ALA A 2 -18.51 -5.00 -8.94
N VAL A 3 -18.35 -4.14 -7.91
CA VAL A 3 -18.92 -2.77 -7.92
C VAL A 3 -18.37 -1.89 -9.05
N ARG A 4 -17.06 -1.98 -9.33
CA ARG A 4 -16.41 -1.23 -10.42
C ARG A 4 -16.92 -1.72 -11.77
N ASP A 5 -17.05 -3.03 -11.91
CA ASP A 5 -17.43 -3.66 -13.17
C ASP A 5 -18.93 -3.40 -13.45
N GLY A 6 -19.79 -3.46 -12.43
CA GLY A 6 -21.20 -3.05 -12.52
C GLY A 6 -21.38 -1.56 -12.81
N TYR A 7 -20.53 -0.69 -12.26
CA TYR A 7 -20.52 0.72 -12.66
C TYR A 7 -20.14 0.90 -14.13
N GLY A 8 -19.15 0.14 -14.61
CA GLY A 8 -18.77 0.13 -16.03
C GLY A 8 -19.87 -0.39 -16.95
N ASP A 9 -20.62 -1.42 -16.53
CA ASP A 9 -21.79 -1.93 -17.25
C ASP A 9 -22.91 -0.88 -17.31
N GLY A 10 -23.22 -0.24 -16.19
CA GLY A 10 -24.21 0.82 -16.11
C GLY A 10 -23.89 1.99 -17.06
N LEU A 11 -22.62 2.42 -17.11
CA LEU A 11 -22.20 3.46 -18.06
C LEU A 11 -22.43 3.05 -19.52
N LYS A 12 -22.15 1.79 -19.89
CA LYS A 12 -22.41 1.27 -21.24
C LYS A 12 -23.90 1.23 -21.58
N ARG A 13 -24.75 1.05 -20.58
CA ARG A 13 -26.22 1.11 -20.69
C ARG A 13 -26.78 2.53 -20.71
N GLY A 14 -25.92 3.55 -20.70
CA GLY A 14 -26.33 4.96 -20.70
C GLY A 14 -26.77 5.48 -19.34
N LEU A 15 -26.60 4.71 -18.26
CA LEU A 15 -26.82 5.21 -16.91
C LEU A 15 -25.78 6.29 -16.62
N LYS A 16 -26.26 7.47 -16.26
CA LYS A 16 -25.40 8.58 -15.83
C LYS A 16 -25.40 8.63 -14.32
N TRP A 17 -24.20 8.69 -13.75
CA TRP A 17 -24.03 9.07 -12.37
C TRP A 17 -23.61 10.54 -12.32
N THR A 18 -24.56 11.40 -11.99
CA THR A 18 -24.42 12.86 -11.92
C THR A 18 -23.79 13.27 -10.59
N PHE A 19 -22.53 12.89 -10.42
CA PHE A 19 -21.79 13.12 -9.17
C PHE A 19 -21.33 14.57 -8.97
N ASP A 20 -21.01 15.22 -10.08
CA ASP A 20 -20.52 16.59 -10.20
C ASP A 20 -21.61 17.65 -9.99
N GLN A 21 -22.87 17.24 -10.13
CA GLN A 21 -24.04 18.10 -9.97
C GLN A 21 -24.67 18.01 -8.59
N GLN A 22 -24.25 17.04 -7.77
CA GLN A 22 -24.88 16.75 -6.48
C GLN A 22 -24.17 17.42 -5.29
N LYS A 23 -24.90 18.26 -4.56
CA LYS A 23 -24.53 18.77 -3.23
C LYS A 23 -24.52 17.62 -2.21
N PRO A 24 -23.86 17.77 -1.05
CA PRO A 24 -23.78 16.74 -0.01
C PRO A 24 -25.13 16.19 0.50
N HIS A 25 -26.23 16.90 0.24
CA HIS A 25 -27.60 16.55 0.65
C HIS A 25 -28.51 16.13 -0.51
N ASP A 26 -27.99 16.05 -1.73
CA ASP A 26 -28.80 15.65 -2.88
C ASP A 26 -29.05 14.13 -2.84
N ALA A 27 -30.25 13.73 -3.26
CA ALA A 27 -30.70 12.34 -3.21
C ALA A 27 -29.71 11.40 -3.94
N GLU A 28 -29.41 10.24 -3.33
CA GLU A 28 -28.62 9.18 -3.97
C GLU A 28 -29.23 8.88 -5.35
N ASN A 29 -28.45 9.00 -6.43
CA ASN A 29 -28.93 8.74 -7.78
C ASN A 29 -29.26 7.22 -7.93
N HIS A 30 -30.50 6.91 -7.58
CA HIS A 30 -31.06 5.56 -7.46
C HIS A 30 -30.71 4.64 -8.64
N PRO A 31 -30.84 5.08 -9.91
CA PRO A 31 -30.65 4.20 -11.07
C PRO A 31 -29.29 3.50 -11.17
N MET A 32 -28.16 4.22 -10.96
CA MET A 32 -26.83 3.60 -11.04
C MET A 32 -26.58 2.70 -9.82
N THR A 33 -26.99 3.12 -8.63
CA THR A 33 -26.82 2.35 -7.40
C THR A 33 -27.60 1.03 -7.46
N GLU A 34 -28.87 1.07 -7.84
CA GLU A 34 -29.73 -0.11 -8.00
C GLU A 34 -29.20 -1.06 -9.08
N HIS A 35 -28.68 -0.51 -10.19
CA HIS A 35 -28.04 -1.31 -11.23
C HIS A 35 -26.80 -2.04 -10.69
N ILE A 36 -25.92 -1.35 -9.95
CA ILE A 36 -24.73 -1.98 -9.37
C ILE A 36 -25.12 -3.05 -8.33
N ILE A 37 -26.12 -2.79 -7.49
CA ILE A 37 -26.62 -3.78 -6.51
C ILE A 37 -27.10 -5.03 -7.25
N THR A 38 -27.91 -4.85 -8.29
CA THR A 38 -28.43 -5.95 -9.12
C THR A 38 -27.29 -6.72 -9.80
N PHE A 39 -26.33 -6.01 -10.38
CA PHE A 39 -25.16 -6.59 -11.04
C PHE A 39 -24.31 -7.42 -10.06
N VAL A 40 -24.02 -6.88 -8.88
CA VAL A 40 -23.23 -7.55 -7.85
C VAL A 40 -23.94 -8.80 -7.32
N ARG A 41 -25.27 -8.72 -7.12
CA ARG A 41 -26.09 -9.87 -6.71
C ARG A 41 -26.09 -10.99 -7.75
N GLY A 42 -26.26 -10.62 -9.02
CA GLY A 42 -26.20 -11.57 -10.14
C GLY A 42 -24.82 -12.25 -10.26
N TRP A 43 -23.75 -11.55 -9.89
CA TRP A 43 -22.39 -12.08 -9.92
C TRP A 43 -22.02 -12.94 -8.70
N ALA A 44 -22.60 -12.67 -7.53
CA ALA A 44 -22.33 -13.38 -6.28
C ALA A 44 -23.10 -14.71 -6.14
N GLY A 45 -24.00 -15.05 -7.06
CA GLY A 45 -24.67 -16.36 -7.10
C GLY A 45 -25.47 -16.69 -5.83
N ASN A 46 -26.36 -15.81 -5.41
CA ASN A 46 -27.13 -15.92 -4.15
C ASN A 46 -26.30 -16.03 -2.85
N ALA A 47 -24.96 -15.93 -2.91
CA ALA A 47 -24.17 -15.74 -1.69
C ALA A 47 -24.48 -14.34 -1.14
N GLU A 48 -25.03 -14.31 0.08
CA GLU A 48 -25.50 -13.12 0.80
C GLU A 48 -24.37 -12.11 1.09
N ALA A 49 -23.88 -11.42 0.07
CA ALA A 49 -23.32 -10.10 0.31
C ALA A 49 -24.50 -9.24 0.80
N SER A 50 -24.60 -9.05 2.12
CA SER A 50 -25.59 -8.16 2.72
C SER A 50 -25.65 -6.87 1.92
N GLU A 51 -26.86 -6.42 1.59
CA GLU A 51 -27.10 -5.21 0.81
C GLU A 51 -26.34 -4.00 1.38
N GLU A 52 -26.18 -3.97 2.71
CA GLU A 52 -25.41 -2.96 3.43
C GLU A 52 -23.93 -2.96 3.05
N VAL A 53 -23.32 -4.14 2.90
CA VAL A 53 -21.93 -4.30 2.48
C VAL A 53 -21.76 -3.79 1.04
N VAL A 54 -22.72 -4.11 0.17
CA VAL A 54 -22.72 -3.64 -1.23
C VAL A 54 -22.89 -2.12 -1.27
N LYS A 55 -23.85 -1.55 -0.53
CA LYS A 55 -24.05 -0.10 -0.41
C LYS A 55 -22.83 0.61 0.14
N CYS A 56 -22.17 0.06 1.16
CA CYS A 56 -20.92 0.59 1.71
C CYS A 56 -19.80 0.58 0.66
N ALA A 57 -19.65 -0.51 -0.09
CA ALA A 57 -18.68 -0.62 -1.17
C ALA A 57 -18.95 0.37 -2.31
N ILE A 58 -20.22 0.58 -2.68
CA ILE A 58 -20.66 1.58 -3.66
C ILE A 58 -20.30 2.99 -3.19
N LYS A 59 -20.66 3.35 -1.95
CA LYS A 59 -20.30 4.66 -1.35
C LYS A 59 -18.80 4.89 -1.39
N ARG A 60 -18.00 3.89 -0.99
CA ARG A 60 -16.54 3.98 -1.00
C ARG A 60 -15.98 4.16 -2.41
N TYR A 61 -16.53 3.44 -3.38
CA TYR A 61 -16.14 3.54 -4.78
C TYR A 61 -16.44 4.93 -5.34
N PHE A 62 -17.61 5.50 -5.05
CA PHE A 62 -17.97 6.85 -5.50
C PHE A 62 -17.17 7.96 -4.83
N ILE A 63 -16.88 7.85 -3.52
CA ILE A 63 -15.93 8.77 -2.86
C ILE A 63 -14.57 8.76 -3.59
N THR A 64 -14.12 7.58 -4.01
CA THR A 64 -12.88 7.45 -4.78
C THR A 64 -13.00 8.14 -6.14
N LYS A 65 -14.12 7.99 -6.86
CA LYS A 65 -14.35 8.68 -8.14
C LYS A 65 -14.40 10.20 -8.01
N LYS A 66 -15.05 10.74 -6.98
CA LYS A 66 -15.00 12.17 -6.63
C LYS A 66 -13.57 12.68 -6.55
N GLN A 67 -12.75 11.97 -5.77
CA GLN A 67 -11.36 12.34 -5.55
C GLN A 67 -10.57 12.26 -6.84
N GLU A 68 -10.76 11.22 -7.65
CA GLU A 68 -10.12 11.09 -8.96
C GLU A 68 -10.46 12.26 -9.88
N ASP A 69 -11.73 12.66 -9.99
CA ASP A 69 -12.13 13.76 -10.85
C ASP A 69 -11.65 15.13 -10.35
N GLY A 70 -11.64 15.36 -9.03
CA GLY A 70 -11.00 16.54 -8.44
C GLY A 70 -9.51 16.62 -8.79
N LEU A 71 -8.80 15.49 -8.72
CA LEU A 71 -7.39 15.42 -9.08
C LEU A 71 -7.15 15.56 -10.59
N LYS A 72 -8.08 15.08 -11.45
CA LYS A 72 -8.01 15.33 -12.90
C LYS A 72 -8.14 16.81 -13.20
N LYS A 73 -9.10 17.51 -12.59
CA LYS A 73 -9.28 18.96 -12.76
C LYS A 73 -8.03 19.76 -12.38
N GLN A 74 -7.24 19.24 -11.44
CA GLN A 74 -5.98 19.84 -10.99
C GLN A 74 -4.75 19.33 -11.76
N ASN A 75 -4.90 18.45 -12.76
CA ASN A 75 -3.80 17.75 -13.45
C ASN A 75 -2.84 16.99 -12.49
N GLN A 76 -3.32 16.56 -11.32
CA GLN A 76 -2.53 15.87 -10.30
C GLN A 76 -2.81 14.36 -10.20
N LEU A 77 -3.75 13.84 -11.01
CA LEU A 77 -4.18 12.44 -10.90
C LEU A 77 -3.02 11.47 -11.07
N GLU A 78 -2.15 11.67 -12.06
CA GLU A 78 -1.05 10.75 -12.34
C GLU A 78 0.01 10.80 -11.24
N VAL A 79 0.33 11.99 -10.74
CA VAL A 79 1.23 12.18 -9.59
C VAL A 79 0.69 11.45 -8.36
N GLN A 80 -0.61 11.54 -8.08
CA GLN A 80 -1.23 10.84 -6.95
C GLN A 80 -1.28 9.32 -7.15
N ARG A 81 -1.52 8.84 -8.37
CA ARG A 81 -1.44 7.41 -8.70
C ARG A 81 -0.04 6.87 -8.44
N GLN A 82 0.99 7.56 -8.90
CA GLN A 82 2.38 7.20 -8.65
C GLN A 82 2.69 7.19 -7.15
N LYS A 83 2.26 8.22 -6.39
CA LYS A 83 2.41 8.26 -4.93
C LYS A 83 1.75 7.06 -4.24
N ARG A 84 0.55 6.67 -4.64
CA ARG A 84 -0.16 5.50 -4.09
C ARG A 84 0.57 4.20 -4.39
N VAL A 85 1.02 4.00 -5.64
CA VAL A 85 1.80 2.82 -6.01
C VAL A 85 3.09 2.73 -5.20
N LYS A 86 3.82 3.85 -5.06
CA LYS A 86 5.03 3.92 -4.22
C LYS A 86 4.72 3.60 -2.76
N TYR A 87 3.64 4.13 -2.20
CA TYR A 87 3.21 3.84 -0.82
C TYR A 87 2.86 2.37 -0.59
N GLU A 88 2.07 1.76 -1.48
CA GLU A 88 1.69 0.33 -1.36
C GLU A 88 2.92 -0.58 -1.44
N ARG A 89 3.89 -0.27 -2.31
CA ARG A 89 5.16 -1.01 -2.37
C ARG A 89 5.93 -0.93 -1.04
N LYS A 90 6.04 0.28 -0.47
CA LYS A 90 6.71 0.50 0.84
C LYS A 90 6.00 -0.27 1.95
N LYS A 91 4.67 -0.22 1.99
CA LYS A 91 3.82 -0.93 2.95
C LYS A 91 4.00 -2.44 2.87
N GLU A 92 3.97 -3.01 1.68
CA GLU A 92 4.16 -4.45 1.49
C GLU A 92 5.60 -4.87 1.87
N LYS A 93 6.62 -4.04 1.62
CA LYS A 93 7.99 -4.30 2.10
C LYS A 93 8.09 -4.33 3.63
N ALA A 94 7.50 -3.36 4.31
CA ALA A 94 7.44 -3.33 5.77
C ALA A 94 6.72 -4.58 6.33
N LYS A 95 5.59 -4.97 5.72
CA LYS A 95 4.84 -6.18 6.08
C LYS A 95 5.67 -7.45 5.94
N ARG A 96 6.43 -7.59 4.86
CA ARG A 96 7.35 -8.73 4.64
C ARG A 96 8.43 -8.82 5.71
N ARG A 97 9.05 -7.69 6.05
CA ARG A 97 10.05 -7.60 7.13
C ARG A 97 9.48 -7.93 8.49
N MET A 98 8.25 -7.49 8.77
CA MET A 98 7.52 -7.85 9.99
C MET A 98 7.26 -9.35 10.08
N LYS A 99 6.86 -9.99 8.96
CA LYS A 99 6.69 -11.45 8.91
C LYS A 99 8.01 -12.19 9.13
N ALA A 100 9.09 -11.74 8.49
CA ALA A 100 10.42 -12.30 8.69
C ALA A 100 10.88 -12.17 10.15
N LEU A 101 10.61 -11.03 10.80
CA LEU A 101 10.91 -10.82 12.21
C LEU A 101 10.18 -11.84 13.10
N GLN A 102 8.93 -12.18 12.80
CA GLN A 102 8.19 -13.22 13.52
C GLN A 102 8.84 -14.61 13.36
N ILE A 103 9.26 -14.95 12.14
CA ILE A 103 9.94 -16.23 11.86
C ILE A 103 11.26 -16.31 12.62
N LEU A 104 12.11 -15.28 12.51
CA LEU A 104 13.39 -15.20 13.21
C LEU A 104 13.21 -15.18 14.74
N SER A 105 12.15 -14.54 15.23
CA SER A 105 11.81 -14.52 16.66
C SER A 105 11.56 -15.93 17.20
N ALA A 106 10.86 -16.77 16.43
CA ALA A 106 10.63 -18.17 16.81
C ALA A 106 11.92 -19.01 16.82
N GLN A 107 12.94 -18.58 16.07
CA GLN A 107 14.27 -19.19 16.01
C GLN A 107 15.24 -18.62 17.07
N GLY A 108 14.78 -17.78 17.99
CA GLY A 108 15.63 -17.19 19.02
C GLY A 108 16.56 -16.07 18.52
N TRP A 109 16.33 -15.53 17.32
CA TRP A 109 17.16 -14.44 16.79
C TRP A 109 16.91 -13.13 17.55
N GLN A 110 17.98 -12.58 18.13
CA GLN A 110 18.01 -11.35 18.94
C GLN A 110 17.21 -11.42 20.24
N SER A 111 17.58 -10.59 21.22
CA SER A 111 16.84 -10.45 22.47
C SER A 111 15.47 -9.80 22.27
N GLU A 112 14.54 -10.03 23.19
CA GLU A 112 13.19 -9.45 23.11
C GLU A 112 13.20 -7.92 23.02
N VAL A 113 14.03 -7.27 23.83
CA VAL A 113 14.23 -5.81 23.80
C VAL A 113 14.71 -5.36 22.42
N ARG A 114 15.68 -6.07 21.84
CA ARG A 114 16.20 -5.73 20.52
C ARG A 114 15.17 -5.96 19.41
N ARG A 115 14.34 -7.01 19.53
CA ARG A 115 13.23 -7.26 18.60
C ARG A 115 12.16 -6.17 18.67
N ALA A 116 11.87 -5.63 19.85
CA ALA A 116 10.98 -4.48 20.00
C ALA A 116 11.53 -3.23 19.29
N GLN A 117 12.82 -2.92 19.49
CA GLN A 117 13.49 -1.81 18.77
C GLN A 117 13.46 -2.00 17.24
N ILE A 118 13.70 -3.24 16.78
CA ILE A 118 13.63 -3.57 15.34
C ILE A 118 12.19 -3.39 14.82
N ARG A 119 11.18 -3.79 15.60
CA ARG A 119 9.77 -3.60 15.23
C ARG A 119 9.43 -2.11 15.06
N SER A 120 9.86 -1.26 15.99
CA SER A 120 9.71 0.22 15.87
C SER A 120 10.47 0.78 14.65
N ALA A 121 11.63 0.20 14.31
CA ALA A 121 12.46 0.65 13.19
C ALA A 121 11.97 0.21 11.79
N ILE A 122 11.13 -0.82 11.68
CA ILE A 122 10.62 -1.35 10.38
C ILE A 122 9.48 -0.48 9.80
N GLU A 123 9.02 0.54 10.53
CA GLU A 123 7.97 1.45 10.05
C GLU A 123 8.27 2.07 8.68
N ILE A 124 7.20 2.37 7.93
CA ILE A 124 7.29 2.92 6.57
C ILE A 124 8.11 4.23 6.55
N LYS A 125 8.03 5.07 7.58
CA LYS A 125 8.79 6.33 7.65
C LYS A 125 10.31 6.11 7.58
N TYR A 126 10.82 5.07 8.26
CA TYR A 126 12.24 4.77 8.34
C TYR A 126 12.74 3.83 7.23
N THR A 127 11.83 3.13 6.55
CA THR A 127 12.14 2.23 5.42
C THR A 127 11.78 2.83 4.05
N SER A 128 11.33 4.09 4.05
CA SER A 128 10.74 4.80 2.91
C SER A 128 11.64 4.91 1.69
N SER A 129 12.96 4.99 1.86
CA SER A 129 13.90 5.22 0.75
C SER A 129 14.06 4.04 -0.20
N ASP A 130 13.66 2.84 0.22
CA ASP A 130 13.99 1.63 -0.51
C ASP A 130 13.25 1.49 -1.88
N GLU A 131 12.21 2.32 -2.11
CA GLU A 131 11.24 2.20 -3.22
C GLU A 131 11.00 3.54 -3.96
N GLU A 132 11.85 4.55 -3.78
CA GLU A 132 11.59 5.90 -4.30
C GLU A 132 12.11 6.16 -5.71
N CYS A 133 13.13 5.43 -6.14
CA CYS A 133 13.74 5.62 -7.44
C CYS A 133 12.92 4.93 -8.53
N ASP A 134 12.66 5.68 -9.60
CA ASP A 134 11.99 5.19 -10.81
C ASP A 134 12.96 4.42 -11.73
N ASP A 135 14.22 4.22 -11.29
CA ASP A 135 15.29 3.44 -11.94
C ASP A 135 15.09 1.92 -11.83
N GLY A 136 13.86 1.46 -12.07
CA GLY A 136 13.50 0.05 -12.20
C GLY A 136 13.90 -0.81 -10.99
N PHE A 137 14.95 -1.60 -11.15
CA PHE A 137 15.39 -2.62 -10.20
C PHE A 137 16.48 -2.13 -9.22
N ILE A 138 16.68 -0.82 -9.06
CA ILE A 138 17.71 -0.28 -8.17
C ILE A 138 17.08 0.29 -6.89
N THR A 139 17.61 -0.12 -5.74
CA THR A 139 17.26 0.43 -4.42
C THR A 139 18.40 1.29 -3.91
N HIS A 140 18.13 2.56 -3.62
CA HIS A 140 19.12 3.51 -3.11
C HIS A 140 18.99 3.67 -1.59
N PRO A 141 19.98 3.22 -0.80
CA PRO A 141 19.95 3.41 0.65
C PRO A 141 20.08 4.90 0.99
N PRO A 142 19.40 5.40 2.04
CA PRO A 142 19.50 6.80 2.41
C PRO A 142 20.85 7.09 3.10
N SER A 143 21.38 8.30 2.92
CA SER A 143 22.69 8.71 3.47
C SER A 143 22.82 8.55 4.97
N TRP A 144 21.74 8.80 5.71
CA TRP A 144 21.70 8.69 7.15
C TRP A 144 21.66 7.24 7.66
N GLN A 145 21.43 6.23 6.81
CA GLN A 145 21.23 4.85 7.28
C GLN A 145 22.50 4.26 7.92
N SER A 146 22.39 3.80 9.16
CA SER A 146 23.47 3.05 9.83
C SER A 146 23.70 1.67 9.22
N ASP A 147 24.94 1.20 9.29
CA ASP A 147 25.31 -0.14 8.82
C ASP A 147 24.60 -1.23 9.63
N LYS A 148 24.40 -1.01 10.92
CA LYS A 148 23.61 -1.90 11.80
C LYS A 148 22.19 -2.07 11.25
N PHE A 149 21.54 -0.97 10.86
CA PHE A 149 20.20 -1.05 10.28
C PHE A 149 20.22 -1.70 8.89
N ALA A 150 21.23 -1.43 8.07
CA ALA A 150 21.40 -2.11 6.79
C ALA A 150 21.53 -3.64 6.95
N GLN A 151 22.32 -4.11 7.91
CA GLN A 151 22.47 -5.54 8.21
C GLN A 151 21.16 -6.16 8.68
N VAL A 152 20.41 -5.50 9.57
CA VAL A 152 19.09 -5.96 10.02
C VAL A 152 18.12 -6.08 8.84
N LYS A 153 18.03 -5.06 7.97
CA LYS A 153 17.17 -5.12 6.77
C LYS A 153 17.54 -6.31 5.88
N ARG A 154 18.83 -6.53 5.62
CA ARG A 154 19.31 -7.67 4.79
C ARG A 154 18.95 -9.02 5.41
N ALA A 155 19.11 -9.18 6.73
CA ALA A 155 18.77 -10.42 7.42
C ALA A 155 17.26 -10.73 7.32
N LEU A 156 16.41 -9.72 7.52
CA LEU A 156 14.96 -9.85 7.38
C LEU A 156 14.54 -10.14 5.94
N ASP A 157 15.12 -9.42 4.98
CA ASP A 157 14.81 -9.61 3.55
C ASP A 157 15.23 -11.02 3.09
N ARG A 158 16.40 -11.52 3.53
CA ARG A 158 16.86 -12.90 3.25
C ARG A 158 15.93 -13.93 3.87
N CYS A 159 15.64 -13.82 5.17
CA CYS A 159 14.74 -14.74 5.86
C CYS A 159 13.37 -14.83 5.18
N PHE A 160 12.82 -13.68 4.73
CA PHE A 160 11.57 -13.68 3.98
C PHE A 160 11.68 -14.47 2.67
N VAL A 161 12.73 -14.23 1.87
CA VAL A 161 12.93 -14.91 0.58
C VAL A 161 13.04 -16.42 0.78
N ASP A 162 13.77 -16.85 1.81
CA ASP A 162 14.01 -18.27 2.10
C ASP A 162 12.72 -18.99 2.54
N ASN A 163 11.84 -18.29 3.29
CA ASN A 163 10.64 -18.88 3.90
C ASN A 163 9.32 -18.54 3.17
N CYS A 164 9.35 -17.76 2.08
CA CYS A 164 8.15 -17.44 1.32
C CYS A 164 7.78 -18.55 0.33
N SER A 165 6.48 -18.65 0.00
CA SER A 165 5.99 -19.60 -0.99
C SER A 165 6.64 -19.35 -2.36
N HIS A 166 6.77 -20.39 -3.19
CA HIS A 166 7.29 -20.25 -4.55
C HIS A 166 6.53 -19.20 -5.38
N LYS A 167 5.20 -19.14 -5.23
CA LYS A 167 4.34 -18.12 -5.86
C LYS A 167 4.70 -16.72 -5.40
N SER A 168 4.87 -16.51 -4.10
CA SER A 168 5.30 -15.22 -3.54
C SER A 168 6.69 -14.84 -4.01
N ARG A 169 7.64 -15.79 -4.04
CA ARG A 169 9.02 -15.58 -4.50
C ARG A 169 9.09 -15.11 -5.95
N ARG A 170 8.27 -15.70 -6.84
CA ARG A 170 8.18 -15.26 -8.26
C ARG A 170 7.68 -13.82 -8.43
N LEU A 171 6.92 -13.31 -7.47
CA LEU A 171 6.43 -11.93 -7.47
C LEU A 171 7.43 -10.94 -6.84
N LEU A 172 8.49 -11.44 -6.20
CA LEU A 172 9.55 -10.60 -5.67
C LEU A 172 10.45 -10.13 -6.82
N GLN A 173 10.57 -8.83 -6.97
CA GLN A 173 11.53 -8.24 -7.90
C GLN A 173 12.93 -8.30 -7.30
N ASN A 174 13.87 -8.91 -8.01
CA ASN A 174 15.29 -8.88 -7.66
C ASN A 174 15.81 -7.45 -7.85
N ARG A 175 16.29 -6.83 -6.77
CA ARG A 175 16.81 -5.46 -6.81
C ARG A 175 18.30 -5.39 -6.50
N LYS A 176 19.00 -4.55 -7.25
CA LYS A 176 20.40 -4.18 -7.00
C LYS A 176 20.45 -2.99 -6.05
N ILE A 177 21.47 -2.94 -5.20
CA ILE A 177 21.71 -1.77 -4.34
C ILE A 177 22.44 -0.73 -5.19
N GLY A 178 21.85 0.45 -5.32
CA GLY A 178 22.43 1.59 -6.04
C GLY A 178 23.26 2.50 -5.14
N ALA A 179 23.66 3.64 -5.69
CA ALA A 179 24.35 4.69 -4.94
C ALA A 179 23.53 5.19 -3.75
N VAL A 180 24.21 5.70 -2.74
CA VAL A 180 23.57 6.33 -1.58
C VAL A 180 22.78 7.56 -2.04
N HIS A 181 21.53 7.68 -1.59
CA HIS A 181 20.69 8.83 -1.88
C HIS A 181 20.69 9.81 -0.70
N VAL A 182 21.06 11.06 -0.97
CA VAL A 182 21.19 12.11 0.05
C VAL A 182 19.80 12.48 0.58
N LYS A 183 19.60 12.26 1.88
CA LYS A 183 18.37 12.58 2.59
C LYS A 183 18.66 13.10 3.99
N SER A 184 17.82 14.00 4.45
CA SER A 184 17.82 14.44 5.84
C SER A 184 17.54 13.26 6.77
N ALA A 185 18.28 13.18 7.87
CA ALA A 185 18.05 12.18 8.89
C ALA A 185 16.64 12.36 9.50
N PRO A 186 15.89 11.27 9.69
CA PRO A 186 14.59 11.35 10.35
C PRO A 186 14.78 11.72 11.82
N ASN A 187 13.86 12.53 12.36
CA ASN A 187 13.79 12.74 13.80
C ASN A 187 13.36 11.43 14.47
N CYS A 188 14.31 10.78 15.14
CA CYS A 188 14.17 9.44 15.71
C CYS A 188 14.03 9.54 17.22
N PRO A 189 12.99 8.94 17.83
CA PRO A 189 13.01 8.68 19.26
C PRO A 189 14.19 7.77 19.62
N GLU A 190 14.59 7.82 20.89
CA GLU A 190 15.84 7.23 21.38
C GLU A 190 15.95 5.72 21.10
N ASP A 191 14.82 5.01 21.15
CA ASP A 191 14.69 3.56 20.90
C ASP A 191 15.00 3.15 19.46
N VAL A 192 14.90 4.07 18.51
CA VAL A 192 15.22 3.86 17.08
C VAL A 192 16.40 4.68 16.61
N SER A 193 17.03 5.50 17.46
CA SER A 193 18.20 6.33 17.12
C SER A 193 19.36 5.56 16.47
N TRP A 194 19.50 4.26 16.78
CA TRP A 194 20.52 3.38 16.23
C TRP A 194 20.41 3.14 14.72
N ILE A 195 19.31 3.54 14.07
CA ILE A 195 19.15 3.46 12.61
C ILE A 195 19.90 4.55 11.85
N VAL A 196 20.33 5.60 12.56
CA VAL A 196 21.06 6.73 11.99
C VAL A 196 22.56 6.51 12.19
N LYS A 197 23.38 6.83 11.18
CA LYS A 197 24.84 6.86 11.31
C LYS A 197 25.21 7.87 12.40
N LYS A 198 26.09 7.46 13.30
CA LYS A 198 26.76 8.41 14.18
C LYS A 198 28.00 8.90 13.43
N ASP A 199 28.10 10.20 13.25
CA ASP A 199 29.30 10.86 12.74
C ASP A 199 30.47 10.68 13.73
#